data_AF-A0A7G8G7Z5-F1
#
_entry.id   AF-A0A7G8G7Z5-F1
#
_cell.length_a   1.000
_cell.length_b   1.000
_cell.length_c   1.000
_cell.angle_alpha   90.00
_cell.angle_beta   90.00
_cell.angle_gamma   90.00
#
_symmetry.space_group_name_H-M   'P 1'
#
loop_
_entity.id
_entity.type
_entity.pdbx_description
1 polymer ?
#
loop_
_entity_poly.entity_id
_entity_poly.type
_entity_poly.pdbx_seq_one_letter_code
_entity_poly.pdbx_strand_id
1 'polypeptide(L)'
;MDTCTRTREIANPLMDHPRLPAACKDTVWELMQEAKPATTNSSQRRDSIDSPARRLTVVCADPEKPNKPSNPSSGGSPANQT
;
A
#
# COMPACT_ATOMS: atom_id res chain seq x y z
N MET A 1 -11.50 -28.64 -1.67
CA MET A 1 -10.44 -27.63 -1.68
C MET A 1 -10.98 -26.41 -0.96
N ASP A 2 -10.31 -26.01 0.11
CA ASP A 2 -10.70 -24.87 0.95
C ASP A 2 -10.50 -23.58 0.16
N THR A 3 -11.56 -22.78 -0.01
CA THR A 3 -11.54 -21.54 -0.78
C THR A 3 -10.48 -20.57 -0.26
N CYS A 4 -10.19 -20.57 1.06
CA CYS A 4 -9.19 -19.69 1.64
C CYS A 4 -7.77 -20.07 1.21
N THR A 5 -7.47 -21.37 1.13
CA THR A 5 -6.17 -21.85 0.63
C THR A 5 -5.93 -21.38 -0.80
N ARG A 6 -6.90 -21.55 -1.69
CA ARG A 6 -6.78 -21.11 -3.10
C ARG A 6 -6.61 -19.60 -3.21
N THR A 7 -7.33 -18.82 -2.40
CA THR A 7 -7.17 -17.36 -2.35
C THR A 7 -5.75 -16.96 -1.93
N ARG A 8 -5.15 -17.65 -0.94
CA ARG A 8 -3.77 -17.40 -0.51
C ARG A 8 -2.74 -17.70 -1.59
N GLU A 9 -2.89 -18.81 -2.30
CA GLU A 9 -1.98 -19.20 -3.39
C GLU A 9 -1.97 -18.17 -4.52
N ILE A 10 -3.11 -17.54 -4.82
CA ILE A 10 -3.22 -16.47 -5.81
C ILE A 10 -2.64 -15.16 -5.27
N ALA A 11 -2.87 -14.84 -4.00
CA ALA A 11 -2.46 -13.58 -3.40
C ALA A 11 -0.93 -13.49 -3.16
N ASN A 12 -0.30 -14.58 -2.71
CA ASN A 12 1.13 -14.62 -2.39
C ASN A 12 2.04 -14.05 -3.51
N PRO A 13 1.97 -14.53 -4.77
CA PRO A 13 2.83 -14.01 -5.83
C PRO A 13 2.54 -12.54 -6.19
N LEU A 14 1.34 -12.03 -5.89
CA LEU A 14 0.99 -10.63 -6.11
C LEU A 14 1.61 -9.71 -5.05
N MET A 15 1.79 -10.19 -3.82
CA MET A 15 2.44 -9.41 -2.74
C MET A 15 3.93 -9.17 -3.00
N ASP A 16 4.61 -10.13 -3.62
CA ASP A 16 6.03 -10.01 -3.95
C ASP A 16 6.30 -9.11 -5.15
N HIS A 17 5.27 -8.53 -5.79
CA HIS A 17 5.43 -7.73 -6.99
C HIS A 17 6.36 -6.51 -6.74
N PRO A 18 7.38 -6.26 -7.58
CA PRO A 18 8.33 -5.16 -7.41
C PRO A 18 7.72 -3.75 -7.54
N ARG A 19 6.46 -3.63 -7.97
CA ARG A 19 5.76 -2.34 -8.13
C ARG A 19 4.97 -1.95 -6.89
N LEU A 20 4.76 -2.86 -5.95
CA LEU A 20 4.06 -2.54 -4.71
C LEU A 20 5.02 -1.80 -3.76
N PRO A 21 4.61 -0.64 -3.21
CA PRO A 21 5.37 0.04 -2.15
C PRO A 21 5.60 -0.89 -0.96
N ALA A 22 6.72 -0.72 -0.25
CA ALA A 22 7.03 -1.51 0.95
C ALA A 22 5.88 -1.46 1.98
N ALA A 23 5.35 -0.27 2.25
CA ALA A 23 4.22 -0.08 3.16
C ALA A 23 2.95 -0.84 2.75
N CYS A 24 2.70 -0.99 1.44
CA CYS A 24 1.60 -1.81 0.95
C CYS A 24 1.83 -3.29 1.29
N LYS A 25 3.04 -3.79 1.04
CA LYS A 25 3.39 -5.19 1.35
C LYS A 25 3.27 -5.49 2.84
N ASP A 26 3.75 -4.58 3.69
CA ASP A 26 3.66 -4.72 5.15
C ASP A 26 2.19 -4.77 5.62
N THR A 27 1.33 -3.92 5.06
CA THR A 27 -0.10 -3.88 5.42
C THR A 27 -0.82 -5.16 4.96
N VAL A 28 -0.51 -5.67 3.77
CA VAL A 28 -1.08 -6.93 3.29
C VAL A 28 -0.59 -8.11 4.15
N TRP A 29 0.69 -8.10 4.52
CA TRP A 29 1.26 -9.10 5.43
C TRP A 29 0.56 -9.11 6.79
N GLU A 30 0.32 -7.94 7.39
CA GLU A 30 -0.45 -7.79 8.63
C GLU A 30 -1.88 -8.35 8.48
N LEU A 31 -2.60 -7.98 7.42
CA LEU A 31 -3.94 -8.50 7.14
C LEU A 31 -3.98 -10.03 7.07
N MET A 32 -3.00 -10.66 6.43
CA MET A 32 -2.93 -12.11 6.31
C MET A 32 -2.68 -12.82 7.64
N GLN A 33 -2.04 -12.15 8.60
CA GLN A 33 -1.81 -12.68 9.94
C GLN A 33 -3.09 -12.70 10.78
N GLU A 34 -4.00 -11.75 10.55
CA GLU A 34 -5.32 -11.67 11.19
C GLU A 34 -6.37 -12.54 10.49
N ALA A 35 -6.36 -12.59 9.16
CA ALA A 35 -7.31 -13.34 8.34
C ALA A 35 -7.03 -14.85 8.29
N LYS A 36 -6.91 -15.47 9.47
CA LYS A 36 -6.74 -16.93 9.62
C LYS A 36 -8.10 -17.63 9.75
N PRO A 37 -8.22 -18.87 9.25
CA PRO A 37 -9.40 -19.70 9.51
C PRO A 37 -9.65 -19.81 11.01
N ALA A 38 -10.91 -19.70 11.41
CA ALA A 38 -11.31 -19.97 12.79
C ALA A 38 -12.64 -20.71 12.82
N THR A 39 -12.84 -21.46 13.89
CA THR A 39 -14.05 -22.26 14.12
C THR A 39 -15.25 -21.39 14.51
N THR A 40 -15.02 -20.16 14.96
CA THR A 40 -16.07 -19.22 15.38
C THR A 40 -15.81 -17.80 14.85
N ASN A 41 -16.89 -17.08 14.57
CA ASN A 41 -16.86 -15.69 14.13
C ASN A 41 -17.37 -14.78 15.25
N SER A 42 -16.67 -13.66 15.47
CA SER A 42 -17.05 -12.64 16.46
C SER A 42 -16.89 -11.24 15.85
N SER A 43 -17.55 -10.24 16.42
CA SER A 43 -17.33 -8.83 16.06
C SER A 43 -15.87 -8.46 16.20
N GLN A 44 -15.25 -8.80 17.32
CA GLN A 44 -13.83 -8.52 17.59
C GLN A 44 -12.88 -9.09 16.52
N ARG A 45 -13.15 -10.30 16.00
CA ARG A 45 -12.36 -10.86 14.89
C ARG A 45 -12.58 -10.13 13.58
N ARG A 46 -13.82 -9.70 13.29
CA ARG A 46 -14.08 -8.88 12.09
C ARG A 46 -13.35 -7.55 12.19
N ASP A 47 -13.38 -6.91 13.36
CA ASP A 47 -12.73 -5.63 13.59
C ASP A 47 -11.20 -5.72 13.44
N SER A 48 -10.59 -6.83 13.90
CA SER A 48 -9.14 -7.06 13.74
C SER A 48 -8.72 -7.27 12.29
N ILE A 49 -9.60 -7.85 11.45
CA ILE A 49 -9.39 -8.00 10.01
C ILE A 49 -9.66 -6.67 9.27
N ASP A 50 -10.74 -5.97 9.62
CA ASP A 50 -11.16 -4.73 8.95
C ASP A 50 -10.19 -3.57 9.20
N SER A 51 -9.49 -3.55 10.33
CA SER A 51 -8.51 -2.51 10.66
C SER A 51 -7.38 -2.39 9.63
N PRO A 52 -6.61 -3.45 9.31
CA PRO A 52 -5.60 -3.41 8.25
C PRO A 52 -6.25 -3.36 6.85
N ALA A 53 -7.39 -4.03 6.62
CA ALA A 53 -8.07 -4.03 5.32
C ALA A 53 -8.45 -2.61 4.83
N ARG A 54 -8.91 -1.74 5.74
CA ARG A 54 -9.26 -0.35 5.41
C ARG A 54 -8.08 0.49 4.92
N ARG A 55 -6.85 0.12 5.27
CA ARG A 55 -5.65 0.88 4.92
C ARG A 55 -5.11 0.49 3.54
N LEU A 56 -5.42 -0.72 3.05
CA LEU A 56 -4.85 -1.26 1.80
C LEU A 56 -4.96 -0.29 0.63
N THR A 57 -6.14 0.28 0.38
CA THR A 57 -6.35 1.15 -0.79
C THR A 57 -5.49 2.41 -0.75
N VAL A 58 -5.20 2.93 0.45
CA VAL A 58 -4.38 4.13 0.63
C VAL A 58 -2.90 3.81 0.46
N VAL A 59 -2.42 2.71 1.04
CA VAL A 59 -0.99 2.37 1.02
C VAL A 59 -0.54 1.68 -0.27
N CYS A 60 -1.47 1.01 -0.96
CA CYS A 60 -1.22 0.29 -2.20
C CYS A 60 -1.57 1.10 -3.46
N ALA A 61 -2.14 2.30 -3.30
CA ALA A 61 -2.34 3.21 -4.43
C ALA A 61 -0.98 3.56 -5.07
N ASP A 62 -0.99 3.68 -6.40
CA ASP A 62 0.15 4.22 -7.13
C ASP A 62 0.41 5.64 -6.59
N PRO A 63 1.63 5.98 -6.15
CA PRO A 63 1.93 7.33 -5.77
C PRO A 63 1.69 8.21 -7.00
N GLU A 64 0.70 9.11 -6.92
CA GLU A 64 0.56 10.16 -7.92
C GLU A 64 1.92 10.83 -8.04
N LYS A 65 2.52 10.77 -9.25
CA LYS A 65 3.79 11.46 -9.49
C LYS A 65 3.60 12.89 -8.98
N PRO A 66 4.48 13.41 -8.11
CA PRO A 66 4.44 14.81 -7.76
C PRO A 66 4.45 15.57 -9.08
N ASN A 67 3.35 16.27 -9.40
CA ASN A 67 3.36 17.25 -10.47
C ASN A 67 4.39 18.28 -10.02
N LYS A 68 5.64 18.12 -10.47
CA LYS A 68 6.73 19.04 -10.22
C LYS A 68 6.16 20.43 -10.51
N PRO A 69 6.07 21.33 -9.51
CA PRO A 69 5.78 22.71 -9.83
C PRO A 69 6.88 23.13 -10.80
N SER A 70 6.49 23.42 -12.05
CA SER A 70 7.39 24.04 -13.01
C SER A 70 7.66 25.42 -12.44
N ASN A 71 8.73 25.55 -11.68
CA ASN A 71 9.16 26.83 -11.15
C ASN A 71 9.53 27.69 -12.37
N PRO A 72 8.82 28.80 -12.66
CA PRO A 72 9.22 29.67 -13.74
C PRO A 72 10.57 30.28 -13.39
N SER A 73 11.47 30.22 -14.37
CA SER A 73 12.79 30.81 -14.38
C SER A 73 12.85 32.17 -13.65
N SER A 74 13.65 32.25 -12.58
CA SER A 74 14.06 33.52 -11.99
C SER A 74 15.00 34.22 -12.97
N GLY A 75 14.43 35.15 -13.73
CA GLY A 75 15.16 36.03 -14.62
C GLY A 75 16.18 36.90 -13.88
N GLY A 76 17.35 37.02 -14.53
CA GLY A 76 18.26 38.17 -14.62
C GLY A 76 18.41 39.16 -13.47
N SER A 77 19.67 39.40 -13.10
CA SER A 77 20.20 40.72 -12.75
C SER A 77 21.74 40.73 -12.81
N PRO A 78 22.38 41.90 -13.02
CA PRO A 78 23.40 42.08 -14.05
C PRO A 78 24.85 41.90 -13.58
N ALA A 79 25.72 41.72 -14.57
CA ALA A 79 27.16 41.86 -14.44
C ALA A 79 27.55 43.32 -14.13
N ASN A 80 28.28 43.55 -13.05
CA ASN A 80 29.43 44.47 -13.03
C ASN A 80 30.28 44.25 -11.76
N GLN A 81 31.53 44.73 -11.84
CA GLN A 81 32.54 44.97 -10.80
C GLN A 81 33.72 43.97 -10.74
N THR A 82 34.70 44.13 -11.65
CA THR A 82 36.04 44.73 -11.38
C THR A 82 36.81 44.88 -12.69
#